data_AF-A0A7W8KJH5-F1
#
_entry.id   AF-A0A7W8KJH5-F1
#
_cell.length_a   1.000
_cell.length_b   1.000
_cell.length_c   1.000
_cell.angle_alpha   90.00
_cell.angle_beta   90.00
_cell.angle_gamma   90.00
#
_symmetry.space_group_name_H-M   'P 1'
#
loop_
_entity.id
_entity.type
_entity.pdbx_description
1 polymer ?
#
loop_
_entity_poly.entity_id
_entity_poly.type
_entity_poly.pdbx_seq_one_letter_code
_entity_poly.pdbx_strand_id
1 'polypeptide(L)' 'MNKDDMAIPSSIPDKVIRTALETLRGEFGEEDVTWEVPRRKGNRPTKVYFEARELALLRRAKDRVEAVLAAAGHALY' A
#
# COMPACT_ATOMS: atom_id res chain seq x y z
N MET A 1 -7.93 0.38 16.82
CA MET A 1 -7.53 0.66 15.42
C MET A 1 -7.63 -0.64 14.64
N ASN A 2 -8.18 -0.58 13.42
CA ASN A 2 -8.31 -1.72 12.52
C ASN A 2 -6.99 -1.92 11.78
N LYS A 3 -6.63 -3.17 11.52
CA LYS A 3 -5.36 -3.56 10.86
C LYS A 3 -5.65 -4.49 9.70
N ASP A 4 -4.93 -4.31 8.59
CA ASP A 4 -5.11 -5.13 7.40
C ASP A 4 -3.84 -5.14 6.54
N ASP A 5 -3.51 -6.25 5.88
CA ASP A 5 -2.27 -6.36 5.08
C ASP A 5 -2.52 -6.53 3.58
N MET A 6 -1.62 -5.99 2.76
CA MET A 6 -1.59 -6.17 1.31
C MET A 6 -0.25 -6.81 0.92
N ALA A 7 -0.31 -7.83 0.08
CA ALA A 7 0.88 -8.44 -0.50
C ALA A 7 1.10 -7.92 -1.92
N ILE A 8 2.23 -7.26 -2.14
CA ILE A 8 2.65 -6.74 -3.44
C ILE A 8 3.65 -7.74 -4.05
N PRO A 9 3.40 -8.28 -5.26
CA PRO A 9 4.29 -9.22 -5.94
C PRO A 9 5.75 -8.76 -6.00
N SER A 10 6.68 -9.72 -5.95
CA SER A 10 8.12 -9.44 -6.02
C SER A 10 8.56 -8.82 -7.35
N SER A 11 7.77 -9.00 -8.41
CA SER A 11 7.96 -8.39 -9.73
C SER A 11 7.84 -6.86 -9.73
N ILE A 12 7.18 -6.28 -8.73
CA ILE A 12 7.01 -4.83 -8.62
C ILE A 12 8.25 -4.24 -7.93
N PRO A 13 8.94 -3.26 -8.56
CA PRO A 13 10.11 -2.62 -7.96
C PRO A 13 9.76 -1.83 -6.69
N ASP A 14 10.63 -1.89 -5.67
CA ASP A 14 10.42 -1.16 -4.41
C ASP A 14 10.24 0.36 -4.59
N LYS A 15 10.85 0.94 -5.63
CA LYS A 15 10.66 2.35 -5.98
C LYS A 15 9.21 2.65 -6.35
N VAL A 16 8.56 1.77 -7.12
CA VAL A 16 7.16 1.92 -7.53
C VAL A 16 6.24 1.79 -6.32
N ILE A 17 6.50 0.82 -5.45
CA ILE A 17 5.78 0.64 -4.18
C ILE A 17 5.87 1.91 -3.34
N ARG A 18 7.08 2.45 -3.19
CA ARG A 18 7.30 3.68 -2.42
C ARG A 18 6.54 4.87 -3.03
N THR A 19 6.57 5.06 -4.35
CA THR A 19 5.83 6.12 -5.01
C THR A 19 4.31 5.98 -4.81
N ALA A 20 3.77 4.76 -4.83
CA ALA A 20 2.36 4.52 -4.53
C ALA A 20 2.01 4.93 -3.09
N LEU A 21 2.87 4.61 -2.12
CA LEU A 21 2.67 4.99 -0.72
C LEU A 21 2.90 6.49 -0.46
N GLU A 22 3.81 7.13 -1.18
CA GLU A 22 3.99 8.59 -1.13
C GLU A 22 2.75 9.32 -1.66
N THR A 23 2.14 8.81 -2.73
CA THR A 23 0.87 9.32 -3.26
C THR A 23 -0.25 9.16 -2.24
N LEU A 24 -0.33 7.98 -1.62
CA LEU A 24 -1.28 7.71 -0.54
C LEU A 24 -1.11 8.68 0.64
N ARG A 25 0.13 9.06 0.98
CA ARG A 25 0.42 10.05 2.03
C ARG A 25 -0.09 11.44 1.73
N GLY A 26 -0.05 11.85 0.46
CA GLY A 26 -0.62 13.13 0.04
C GLY A 26 -2.14 13.17 0.17
N GLU A 27 -2.82 12.02 0.05
CA GLU A 27 -4.29 11.94 0.04
C GLU A 27 -4.89 11.60 1.41
N PHE A 28 -4.26 10.69 2.16
CA PHE A 28 -4.78 10.14 3.42
C PHE A 28 -3.97 10.54 4.65
N GLY A 29 -2.94 11.38 4.48
CA GLY A 29 -2.08 11.82 5.59
C GLY A 29 -2.83 12.54 6.72
N GLU A 30 -4.02 13.08 6.43
CA GLU A 30 -4.90 13.74 7.40
C GLU A 30 -5.98 12.80 7.98
N GLU A 31 -6.21 11.61 7.42
CA GLU A 31 -7.32 10.71 7.77
C GLU A 31 -6.96 9.59 8.78
N ASP A 32 -5.94 9.77 9.62
CA ASP A 32 -5.53 8.76 10.63
C ASP A 32 -5.16 7.38 10.02
N VAL A 33 -4.77 7.33 8.74
CA VAL A 33 -4.29 6.10 8.09
C VAL A 33 -2.77 6.04 8.19
N THR A 34 -2.27 4.97 8.80
CA THR A 34 -0.84 4.68 8.94
C THR A 34 -0.51 3.38 8.22
N TRP A 35 0.73 3.24 7.77
CA TRP A 35 1.20 2.00 7.16
C TRP A 35 2.66 1.70 7.47
N GLU A 36 2.99 0.43 7.49
CA GLU A 36 4.33 -0.10 7.68
C GLU A 36 4.70 -1.04 6.55
N VAL A 37 5.89 -0.84 5.99
CA VAL A 37 6.48 -1.73 4.98
C VAL A 37 7.70 -2.40 5.59
N PRO A 38 7.62 -3.67 6.04
CA PRO A 38 8.80 -4.43 6.40
C PRO A 38 9.79 -4.50 5.25
N ARG A 39 11.09 -4.52 5.59
CA ARG A 39 12.16 -4.65 4.61
C ARG A 39 12.01 -5.93 3.80
N ARG A 40 11.92 -5.81 2.47
CA ARG A 40 11.83 -6.94 1.53
C ARG A 40 13.02 -7.88 1.73
N LYS A 41 12.74 -9.20 1.86
CA LYS A 41 13.76 -10.26 1.94
C LYS A 41 13.77 -11.07 0.65
N GLY A 42 14.71 -10.77 -0.25
CA GLY A 42 14.91 -11.50 -1.50
C GLY A 42 13.73 -11.38 -2.47
N ASN A 43 13.44 -12.45 -3.21
CA ASN A 43 12.37 -12.49 -4.22
C ASN A 43 10.98 -12.77 -3.62
N ARG A 44 10.71 -12.33 -2.39
CA ARG A 44 9.41 -12.51 -1.74
C ARG A 44 8.49 -11.31 -2.02
N PRO A 45 7.16 -11.51 -2.04
CA PRO A 45 6.21 -10.41 -2.07
C PRO A 45 6.49 -9.43 -0.91
N THR A 46 6.37 -8.14 -1.19
CA THR A 46 6.46 -7.09 -0.19
C THR A 46 5.12 -7.01 0.53
N LYS A 47 5.12 -7.21 1.85
CA LYS A 47 3.94 -6.95 2.66
C LYS A 47 3.86 -5.48 3.02
N VAL A 48 2.67 -4.90 2.92
CA VAL A 48 2.34 -3.57 3.43
C VAL A 48 1.22 -3.73 4.44
N TYR A 49 1.48 -3.33 5.68
CA TYR A 49 0.50 -3.35 6.75
C TYR A 49 -0.14 -1.98 6.86
N PHE A 50 -1.47 -1.92 6.82
CA PHE A 50 -2.24 -0.70 7.01
C PHE A 50 -2.95 -0.72 8.35
N GLU A 51 -3.02 0.43 9.00
CA GLU A 51 -3.74 0.64 10.24
C GLU A 51 -4.51 1.96 10.18
N ALA A 52 -5.81 1.90 10.48
CA ALA A 52 -6.67 3.09 10.51
C ALA A 52 -7.77 2.95 11.56
N ARG A 53 -8.40 4.08 11.92
CA ARG A 53 -9.52 4.06 12.86
C ARG A 53 -10.76 3.36 12.28
N GLU A 54 -11.02 3.52 11.00
CA GLU A 54 -12.20 2.98 10.31
C GLU A 54 -11.84 1.95 9.23
N LEU A 55 -12.64 0.90 9.11
CA LEU A 55 -12.45 -0.13 8.09
C LEU A 55 -12.62 0.43 6.67
N ALA A 56 -13.52 1.39 6.49
CA ALA A 56 -13.73 2.05 5.20
C ALA A 56 -12.48 2.79 4.72
N LEU A 57 -11.72 3.40 5.64
CA LEU A 57 -10.46 4.07 5.33
C LEU A 57 -9.38 3.07 4.90
N LEU A 58 -9.27 1.92 5.58
CA LEU A 58 -8.36 0.85 5.16
C LEU A 58 -8.66 0.39 3.73
N ARG A 59 -9.94 0.15 3.42
CA ARG A 59 -10.34 -0.30 2.08
C ARG A 59 -10.11 0.76 1.01
N ARG A 60 -10.31 2.04 1.32
CA ARG A 60 -9.97 3.13 0.39
C ARG A 60 -8.46 3.24 0.17
N ALA A 61 -7.66 3.08 1.22
CA ALA A 61 -6.20 3.19 1.14
C ALA A 61 -5.57 2.07 0.29
N LYS A 62 -5.79 0.81 0.69
CA LYS A 62 -6.45 -0.18 -0.17
C LYS A 62 -6.43 0.00 -1.69
N ASP A 63 -7.63 0.26 -2.17
CA ASP A 63 -8.00 0.47 -3.57
C ASP A 63 -7.15 1.56 -4.21
N ARG A 64 -6.72 2.58 -3.45
CA ARG A 64 -5.87 3.65 -3.98
C ARG A 64 -4.47 3.17 -4.32
N VAL A 65 -3.83 2.39 -3.46
CA VAL A 65 -2.51 1.81 -3.75
C VAL A 65 -2.59 0.91 -4.98
N GLU A 66 -3.63 0.08 -5.06
CA GLU A 66 -3.87 -0.76 -6.24
C GLU A 66 -4.04 0.07 -7.52
N ALA A 67 -4.86 1.12 -7.49
CA ALA A 67 -5.08 1.99 -8.63
C ALA A 67 -3.79 2.71 -9.09
N VAL A 68 -2.95 3.16 -8.15
CA VAL A 68 -1.67 3.80 -8.49
C VAL A 68 -0.69 2.80 -9.09
N LEU A 69 -0.61 1.58 -8.54
CA LEU A 69 0.21 0.51 -9.11
C LEU A 69 -0.28 0.10 -10.50
N ALA A 70 -1.59 -0.06 -10.69
CA ALA A 70 -2.20 -0.37 -11.97
C ALA A 70 -1.93 0.74 -13.02
N ALA A 71 -2.06 2.01 -12.65
CA ALA A 71 -1.72 3.15 -13.51
C ALA A 71 -0.25 3.17 -13.91
N ALA A 72 0.65 2.63 -13.08
CA ALA A 72 2.05 2.43 -13.39
C ALA A 72 2.35 1.14 -14.20
N GLY A 73 1.33 0.40 -14.62
CA GLY A 73 1.47 -0.86 -15.37
C GLY A 73 1.71 -2.09 -14.50
N HIS A 74 1.48 -1.99 -13.20
CA HIS A 74 1.73 -3.03 -12.20
C HIS A 74 0.43 -3.45 -11.48
N ALA A 75 -0.56 -3.93 -12.23
CA ALA A 75 -1.82 -4.41 -11.65
C ALA A 75 -1.57 -5.60 -10.70
N LEU A 76 -2.20 -5.57 -9.53
CA LEU A 76 -2.12 -6.63 -8.52
C LEU A 76 -3.10 -7.77 -8.81
N TYR A 77 -4.23 -7.45 -9.44
CA TYR A 77 -5.33 -8.33 -9.82
C TYR A 77 -5.90 -7.93 -11.19
#